data_AF-A0A2V5VKV1-F1
#
_entry.id   AF-A0A2V5VKV1-F1
#
_cell.length_a   1.000
_cell.length_b   1.000
_cell.length_c   1.000
_cell.angle_alpha   90.00
_cell.angle_beta   90.00
_cell.angle_gamma   90.00
#
_symmetry.space_group_name_H-M   'P 1'
#
loop_
_entity.id
_entity.type
_entity.pdbx_description
1 polymer ?
#
loop_
_entity_poly.entity_id
_entity_poly.type
_entity_poly.pdbx_seq_one_letter_code
_entity_poly.pdbx_strand_id
1 'polypeptide(L)'
;MKVVLLAAGYATRLYPLTLTQPKPLLPVAGKPMIEYVLDNLAPVGGIARVYVVTNAKFTGHFQNWADGYRATKSKLNLTIVNDGS
;
A
#
# COMPACT_ATOMS: atom_id res chain seq x y z
N MET A 1 18.34 4.34 -2.98
CA MET A 1 17.77 2.98 -2.84
C MET A 1 16.33 2.95 -3.38
N LYS A 2 15.90 1.81 -3.92
CA LYS A 2 14.49 1.54 -4.27
C LYS A 2 13.95 0.48 -3.31
N VAL A 3 12.69 0.59 -2.90
CA VAL A 3 12.02 -0.36 -2.00
C VAL A 3 10.84 -0.99 -2.73
N VAL A 4 10.59 -2.27 -2.46
CA VAL A 4 9.41 -2.99 -2.97
C VAL A 4 8.57 -3.44 -1.76
N LEU A 5 7.28 -3.15 -1.80
CA LEU A 5 6.30 -3.55 -0.80
C LEU A 5 5.28 -4.50 -1.45
N LEU A 6 5.26 -5.75 -1.00
CA LEU A 6 4.40 -6.79 -1.56
C LEU A 6 3.01 -6.73 -0.91
N ALA A 7 2.00 -6.42 -1.71
CA ALA A 7 0.63 -6.15 -1.29
C ALA A 7 -0.45 -6.86 -2.15
N ALA A 8 -0.05 -7.82 -2.99
CA ALA A 8 -0.91 -8.48 -3.98
C ALA A 8 -1.78 -9.64 -3.43
N GLY A 9 -1.57 -10.09 -2.19
CA GLY A 9 -2.33 -11.22 -1.66
C GLY A 9 -3.82 -10.90 -1.41
N TYR A 10 -4.73 -11.81 -1.77
CA TYR A 10 -6.17 -11.67 -1.51
C TYR A 10 -6.59 -11.83 -0.04
N ALA A 11 -5.70 -12.33 0.82
CA ALA A 11 -5.91 -12.49 2.26
C ALA A 11 -7.24 -13.20 2.63
N THR A 12 -7.54 -14.32 1.95
CA THR A 12 -8.80 -15.09 2.08
C THR A 12 -9.11 -15.56 3.51
N ARG A 13 -8.08 -15.77 4.34
CA ARG A 13 -8.23 -16.12 5.77
C ARG A 13 -8.88 -15.02 6.62
N LEU A 14 -8.94 -13.78 6.12
CA LEU A 14 -9.56 -12.64 6.79
C LEU A 14 -10.96 -12.33 6.25
N TYR A 15 -11.55 -13.22 5.45
CA TYR A 15 -12.94 -13.03 5.05
C TYR A 15 -13.88 -13.00 6.27
N PRO A 16 -14.90 -12.11 6.25
CA PRO A 16 -15.37 -11.32 5.10
C PRO A 16 -14.65 -9.98 4.86
N LEU A 17 -13.72 -9.56 5.73
CA LEU A 17 -13.12 -8.22 5.70
C LEU A 17 -12.40 -7.90 4.39
N THR A 18 -11.81 -8.91 3.76
CA THR A 18 -10.98 -8.76 2.55
C THR A 18 -11.70 -9.15 1.25
N LEU A 19 -13.02 -9.36 1.28
CA LEU A 19 -13.79 -9.68 0.07
C LEU A 19 -13.77 -8.51 -0.92
N THR A 20 -13.91 -7.28 -0.43
CA THR A 20 -14.04 -6.04 -1.22
C THR A 20 -12.95 -5.00 -0.93
N GLN A 21 -12.02 -5.29 -0.02
CA GLN A 21 -10.93 -4.38 0.35
C GLN A 21 -9.62 -5.16 0.55
N PRO A 22 -8.47 -4.68 0.04
CA PRO A 22 -7.19 -5.36 0.26
C PRO A 22 -6.73 -5.20 1.72
N LYS A 23 -6.18 -6.28 2.31
CA LYS A 23 -5.68 -6.29 3.70
C LYS A 23 -4.79 -5.08 4.03
N PRO A 24 -3.81 -4.68 3.19
CA PRO A 24 -2.93 -3.56 3.51
C PRO A 24 -3.65 -2.22 3.67
N LEU A 25 -4.87 -2.08 3.13
CA LEU A 25 -5.67 -0.86 3.26
C LEU A 25 -6.74 -0.96 4.34
N LEU A 26 -6.84 -2.09 5.07
CA LEU A 26 -7.73 -2.18 6.22
C LEU A 26 -7.25 -1.21 7.33
N PRO A 27 -8.17 -0.52 8.01
CA PRO A 27 -7.83 0.35 9.12
C PRO A 27 -7.41 -0.47 10.34
N VAL A 28 -6.28 -0.09 10.94
CA VAL A 28 -5.82 -0.55 12.24
C VAL A 28 -5.65 0.70 13.08
N ALA A 29 -6.36 0.80 14.21
CA ALA A 29 -6.38 2.00 15.05
C ALA A 29 -6.59 3.31 14.26
N GLY A 30 -7.51 3.30 13.29
CA GLY A 30 -7.86 4.48 12.47
C GLY A 30 -6.92 4.78 11.30
N LYS A 31 -5.87 3.99 11.08
CA LYS A 31 -4.87 4.21 10.02
C LYS A 31 -4.72 2.97 9.12
N PRO A 32 -4.59 3.11 7.79
CA PRO A 32 -4.35 1.95 6.91
C PRO A 32 -3.09 1.18 7.31
N MET A 33 -3.18 -0.16 7.34
CA MET A 33 -2.08 -1.05 7.74
C MET A 33 -0.76 -0.75 7.00
N ILE A 34 -0.83 -0.48 5.69
CA ILE A 34 0.33 -0.17 4.84
C ILE A 34 1.10 1.06 5.31
N GLU A 35 0.40 2.06 5.86
CA GLU A 35 1.04 3.30 6.28
C GLU A 35 1.88 3.12 7.56
N TYR A 36 1.65 2.09 8.36
CA TYR A 36 2.58 1.77 9.46
C TYR A 36 3.95 1.35 8.92
N VAL A 37 3.97 0.60 7.82
CA VAL A 37 5.22 0.22 7.16
C VAL A 37 5.90 1.44 6.54
N LEU A 38 5.13 2.33 5.91
CA LEU A 38 5.67 3.57 5.34
C LEU A 38 6.23 4.51 6.40
N ASP A 39 5.60 4.62 7.56
CA ASP A 39 6.12 5.44 8.66
C ASP A 39 7.47 4.92 9.15
N ASN A 40 7.66 3.60 9.20
CA ASN A 40 8.96 2.99 9.53
C ASN A 40 10.01 3.22 8.42
N LEU A 41 9.58 3.36 7.17
CA LEU A 41 10.48 3.65 6.04
C LEU A 41 10.81 5.15 5.92
N ALA A 42 9.93 6.04 6.35
CA ALA A 42 10.09 7.50 6.24
C ALA A 42 11.40 8.06 6.84
N PRO A 43 11.93 7.59 7.98
CA PRO A 43 13.20 8.07 8.51
C PRO A 43 14.44 7.51 7.79
N VAL A 44 14.27 6.51 6.91
CA VAL A 44 15.39 5.91 6.17
C VAL A 44 15.78 6.84 5.01
N GLY A 45 16.95 7.47 5.14
CA GLY A 45 17.50 8.36 4.13
C GLY A 45 17.81 7.66 2.80
N GLY A 46 17.71 8.42 1.70
CA GLY A 46 18.12 7.93 0.37
C GLY A 46 17.15 6.97 -0.31
N ILE A 47 15.91 6.82 0.17
CA ILE A 47 14.84 6.11 -0.57
C ILE A 47 14.36 7.00 -1.72
N ALA A 48 14.69 6.60 -2.94
CA ALA A 48 14.31 7.32 -4.15
C ALA A 48 12.87 6.99 -4.59
N ARG A 49 12.42 5.75 -4.33
CA ARG A 49 11.10 5.26 -4.72
C ARG A 49 10.69 4.02 -3.94
N VAL A 50 9.40 3.93 -3.63
CA VAL A 50 8.73 2.74 -3.08
C VAL A 50 7.74 2.23 -4.11
N TYR A 51 7.89 0.97 -4.52
CA TYR A 51 6.93 0.29 -5.38
C TYR A 51 5.99 -0.53 -4.52
N VAL A 52 4.68 -0.31 -4.63
CA VAL A 52 3.66 -1.13 -3.98
C VAL A 52 3.07 -2.05 -5.03
N VAL A 53 3.34 -3.35 -4.90
CA VAL A 53 2.89 -4.38 -5.85
C VAL A 53 1.56 -4.93 -5.40
N THR A 54 0.54 -4.87 -6.24
CA THR A 54 -0.85 -5.30 -6.00
C THR A 54 -1.32 -6.24 -7.09
N ASN A 55 -2.39 -6.99 -6.81
CA ASN A 55 -3.15 -7.73 -7.81
C ASN A 55 -4.08 -6.80 -8.62
N ALA A 56 -4.61 -7.31 -9.72
CA ALA A 56 -5.52 -6.61 -10.63
C ALA A 56 -6.85 -6.29 -9.96
N LYS A 57 -7.36 -7.19 -9.11
CA LYS A 57 -8.63 -6.99 -8.39
C LYS A 57 -8.62 -5.70 -7.55
N PHE A 58 -7.50 -5.41 -6.87
CA PHE A 58 -7.41 -4.31 -5.90
C PHE A 58 -6.56 -3.13 -6.35
N THR A 59 -6.01 -3.15 -7.57
CA THR A 59 -5.12 -2.08 -8.04
C THR A 59 -5.75 -0.68 -7.96
N GLY A 60 -7.05 -0.56 -8.26
CA GLY A 60 -7.78 0.70 -8.14
C GLY A 60 -7.84 1.22 -6.70
N HIS A 61 -7.95 0.33 -5.71
CA HIS A 61 -7.95 0.72 -4.29
C HIS A 61 -6.60 1.32 -3.89
N PHE A 62 -5.50 0.70 -4.31
CA PHE A 62 -4.16 1.22 -4.05
C PHE A 62 -3.88 2.53 -4.77
N GLN A 63 -4.38 2.70 -6.00
CA GLN A 63 -4.23 3.96 -6.72
C GLN A 63 -4.95 5.10 -5.99
N ASN A 64 -6.22 4.89 -5.61
CA ASN A 64 -7.01 5.87 -4.86
C ASN A 64 -6.35 6.23 -3.51
N TRP A 65 -5.88 5.22 -2.77
CA TRP A 65 -5.15 5.46 -1.52
C TRP A 65 -3.85 6.23 -1.75
N ALA A 66 -3.07 5.88 -2.78
CA ALA A 66 -1.80 6.55 -3.07
C ALA A 66 -1.99 8.02 -3.45
N ASP A 67 -3.06 8.35 -4.17
CA ASP A 67 -3.39 9.74 -4.52
C ASP A 67 -3.74 10.56 -3.27
N GLY A 68 -4.54 10.00 -2.35
CA GLY A 68 -4.82 10.63 -1.04
C GLY A 68 -3.58 10.74 -0.15
N TYR A 69 -2.71 9.73 -0.15
CA TYR A 69 -1.45 9.74 0.60
C TYR A 69 -0.53 10.86 0.09
N ARG A 70 -0.35 11.00 -1.23
CA ARG A 70 0.49 12.05 -1.83
C ARG A 70 0.00 13.46 -1.49
N ALA A 71 -1.31 13.66 -1.41
CA ALA A 71 -1.91 14.95 -1.06
C ALA A 71 -1.66 15.35 0.41
N THR A 72 -1.50 14.37 1.31
CA THR A 72 -1.45 14.60 2.77
C THR A 72 -0.07 14.37 3.38
N LYS A 73 0.76 13.51 2.77
CA LYS A 73 2.05 13.06 3.29
C LYS A 73 3.05 12.91 2.15
N SER A 74 3.87 13.94 1.91
CA SER A 74 4.79 14.02 0.77
C SER A 74 6.18 13.39 0.98
N LYS A 75 6.36 12.51 1.99
CA LYS A 75 7.70 12.04 2.40
C LYS A 75 8.30 10.95 1.51
N LEU A 76 7.48 10.16 0.81
CA LEU A 76 7.93 9.01 0.02
C LEU A 76 7.35 9.05 -1.39
N ASN A 77 8.19 8.78 -2.39
CA ASN A 77 7.77 8.67 -3.78
C ASN A 77 7.19 7.27 -4.05
N LEU A 78 5.86 7.16 -4.09
CA LEU A 78 5.15 5.89 -4.28
C LEU A 78 4.86 5.62 -5.77
N THR A 79 4.97 4.36 -6.19
CA THR A 79 4.49 3.86 -7.48
C THR A 79 3.69 2.58 -7.26
N ILE A 80 2.45 2.53 -7.79
CA ILE A 80 1.61 1.34 -7.72
C ILE A 80 1.91 0.47 -8.94
N VAL A 81 2.09 -0.83 -8.73
CA VAL A 81 2.38 -1.81 -9.77
C VAL A 81 1.34 -2.92 -9.69
N ASN A 82 0.54 -3.09 -10.74
CA ASN A 82 -0.31 -4.26 -10.90
C ASN A 82 0.53 -5.43 -11.43
N ASP A 83 0.59 -6.54 -10.70
CA ASP A 83 1.35 -7.74 -11.10
C ASP A 83 0.61 -8.66 -12.08
N GLY A 84 -0.66 -8.36 -12.39
CA GLY A 84 -1.48 -9.11 -13.34
C GLY A 84 -2.22 -10.31 -12.74
N SER A 85 -2.08 -10.57 -11.43
CA SER A 85 -2.86 -11.60 -10.72
C SER A 85 -4.29 -11.17 -10.41
#